data_AF-T1C8R0-F1
#
_entry.id   AF-T1C8R0-F1
#
_cell.length_a   1.000
_cell.length_b   1.000
_cell.length_c   1.000
_cell.angle_alpha   90.00
_cell.angle_beta   90.00
_cell.angle_gamma   90.00
#
_symmetry.space_group_name_H-M   'P 1'
#
loop_
_entity.id
_entity.type
_entity.pdbx_description
1 polymer ?
#
loop_
_entity_poly.entity_id
_entity_poly.type
_entity_poly.pdbx_seq_one_letter_code
_entity_poly.pdbx_strand_id
1 'polypeptide(L)'
;IAVSTTCMAEVIGDDLNAFIKTSKEKGSVPEEYDVPFAHTPAFVGSHITGYDNALKGIMEHFWAKKERTENETINIVMGFDGYAVGNIRELKRVLKEMGIKAIIL
;
A
#
# COMPACT_ATOMS: atom_id res chain seq x y z
N ILE A 1 10.24 2.52 0.36
CA ILE A 1 10.32 1.08 -0.03
C ILE A 1 9.06 0.40 0.50
N ALA A 2 8.35 -0.43 -0.27
CA ALA A 2 7.21 -1.20 0.25
C ALA A 2 7.60 -2.68 0.35
N VAL A 3 7.48 -3.27 1.54
CA VAL A 3 7.93 -4.63 1.84
C VAL A 3 6.76 -5.61 1.80
N SER A 4 6.94 -6.72 1.12
CA SER A 4 6.04 -7.88 1.11
C SER A 4 6.82 -9.16 1.43
N THR A 5 6.13 -10.27 1.63
CA THR A 5 6.74 -11.56 2.00
C THR A 5 6.48 -12.65 0.98
N THR A 6 7.49 -13.51 0.81
CA THR A 6 7.33 -14.78 0.09
C THR A 6 6.81 -15.86 1.04
N CYS A 7 6.36 -16.99 0.49
CA CYS A 7 5.88 -18.11 1.30
C CYS A 7 6.93 -18.65 2.29
N MET A 8 8.21 -18.59 1.97
CA MET A 8 9.26 -19.08 2.89
C MET A 8 9.39 -18.19 4.13
N ALA A 9 9.38 -16.87 3.96
CA ALA A 9 9.46 -15.93 5.09
C ALA A 9 8.26 -16.06 6.02
N GLU A 10 7.07 -16.31 5.45
CA GLU A 10 5.84 -16.54 6.21
C GLU A 10 5.87 -17.85 7.00
N VAL A 11 6.46 -18.91 6.44
CA VAL A 11 6.62 -20.20 7.14
C VAL A 11 7.67 -20.11 8.24
N ILE A 12 8.77 -19.37 8.01
CA ILE A 12 9.78 -19.11 9.05
C ILE A 12 9.18 -18.26 10.18
N GLY A 13 8.28 -17.33 9.85
CA GLY A 13 7.63 -16.44 10.80
C GLY A 13 8.47 -15.20 11.12
N ASP A 14 9.13 -14.62 10.11
CA ASP A 14 9.94 -13.41 10.27
C ASP A 14 9.07 -12.21 10.71
N ASP A 15 9.46 -11.54 11.80
CA ASP A 15 8.83 -10.31 12.27
C ASP A 15 9.35 -9.10 11.49
N LEU A 16 8.62 -8.73 10.44
CA LEU A 16 8.97 -7.60 9.57
C LEU A 16 9.09 -6.28 10.33
N ASN A 17 8.22 -6.02 11.30
CA ASN A 17 8.22 -4.77 12.05
C ASN A 17 9.50 -4.63 12.88
N ALA A 18 9.86 -5.68 13.60
CA ALA A 18 11.10 -5.72 14.37
C ALA A 18 12.34 -5.60 13.47
N PHE A 19 12.33 -6.27 12.32
CA PHE A 19 13.46 -6.24 11.38
C PHE A 19 13.63 -4.87 10.71
N ILE A 20 12.55 -4.22 10.31
CA ILE A 20 12.57 -2.87 9.74
C ILE A 20 13.10 -1.88 10.77
N LYS A 21 12.60 -1.92 12.01
CA LYS A 21 13.08 -1.06 13.10
C LYS A 21 14.58 -1.26 13.35
N THR A 22 15.03 -2.51 13.48
CA THR A 22 16.44 -2.84 13.67
C THR A 22 17.30 -2.35 12.48
N SER A 23 16.77 -2.44 11.26
CA SER A 23 17.48 -1.99 10.05
C SER A 23 17.67 -0.47 10.02
N LYS A 24 16.68 0.28 10.49
CA LYS A 24 16.78 1.74 10.66
C LYS A 24 17.78 2.12 11.75
N GLU A 25 17.70 1.46 12.91
CA GLU A 25 18.64 1.65 14.03
C GLU A 25 20.10 1.38 13.62
N LYS A 26 20.33 0.45 12.69
CA LYS A 26 21.66 0.13 12.12
C LYS A 26 22.08 1.03 10.95
N GLY A 27 21.25 1.99 10.55
CA GLY A 27 21.58 2.98 9.52
C GLY A 27 21.44 2.49 8.08
N SER A 28 20.68 1.40 7.82
CA SER A 28 20.45 0.93 6.44
C SER A 28 19.66 1.94 5.60
N VAL A 29 18.77 2.70 6.23
CA VAL A 29 18.02 3.84 5.67
C VAL A 29 17.85 4.91 6.75
N PRO A 30 17.58 6.18 6.39
CA PRO A 30 17.25 7.23 7.38
C PRO A 30 16.05 6.84 8.26
N GLU A 31 16.00 7.36 9.49
CA GLU A 31 14.96 7.01 10.48
C GLU A 31 13.56 7.41 9.99
N GLU A 32 13.47 8.57 9.34
CA GLU A 32 12.26 9.11 8.74
C GLU A 32 11.88 8.46 7.41
N TYR A 33 12.71 7.59 6.85
CA TYR A 33 12.45 6.97 5.56
C TYR A 33 11.26 6.01 5.63
N ASP A 34 10.31 6.13 4.71
CA ASP A 34 9.09 5.33 4.71
C ASP A 34 9.32 3.89 4.22
N VAL A 35 9.03 2.95 5.13
CA VAL A 35 9.13 1.50 4.89
C VAL A 35 7.84 0.80 5.34
N PRO A 36 6.70 1.04 4.66
CA PRO A 36 5.48 0.26 4.88
C PRO A 36 5.71 -1.22 4.57
N PHE A 37 5.01 -2.09 5.29
CA PHE A 37 5.11 -3.54 5.12
C PHE A 37 3.75 -4.23 5.19
N ALA A 38 3.68 -5.42 4.59
CA ALA A 38 2.52 -6.30 4.71
C ALA A 38 2.94 -7.77 4.64
N HIS A 39 2.25 -8.63 5.39
CA HIS A 39 2.33 -10.07 5.24
C HIS A 39 1.50 -10.53 4.03
N THR A 40 2.12 -11.23 3.09
CA THR A 40 1.51 -11.68 1.83
C THR A 40 1.71 -13.18 1.59
N PRO A 41 1.21 -14.06 2.47
CA PRO A 41 1.40 -15.50 2.34
C PRO A 41 0.74 -16.06 1.09
N ALA A 42 1.54 -16.65 0.21
CA ALA A 42 1.07 -17.20 -1.07
C ALA A 42 0.08 -18.37 -0.92
N PHE A 43 0.01 -18.99 0.27
CA PHE A 43 -0.95 -20.06 0.59
C PHE A 43 -2.29 -19.53 1.14
N VAL A 44 -2.49 -18.20 1.21
CA VAL A 44 -3.76 -17.58 1.60
C VAL A 44 -4.28 -16.73 0.43
N GLY A 45 -5.47 -17.08 -0.07
CA GLY A 45 -6.14 -16.30 -1.12
C GLY A 45 -5.40 -16.35 -2.46
N SER A 46 -5.12 -15.17 -3.05
CA SER A 46 -4.43 -15.04 -4.34
C SER A 46 -3.77 -13.66 -4.50
N HIS A 47 -3.35 -13.32 -5.72
CA HIS A 47 -2.73 -12.03 -6.03
C HIS A 47 -3.58 -10.81 -5.63
N ILE A 48 -4.92 -10.88 -5.68
CA ILE A 48 -5.79 -9.79 -5.23
C ILE A 48 -5.74 -9.60 -3.71
N THR A 49 -5.55 -10.69 -2.95
CA THR A 49 -5.35 -10.64 -1.50
C THR A 49 -4.01 -10.00 -1.16
N GLY A 50 -2.96 -10.30 -1.94
CA GLY A 50 -1.66 -9.63 -1.84
C GLY A 50 -1.75 -8.13 -2.14
N TYR A 51 -2.51 -7.74 -3.16
CA TYR A 51 -2.77 -6.32 -3.47
C TYR A 51 -3.44 -5.60 -2.29
N ASP A 52 -4.50 -6.17 -1.73
CA ASP A 52 -5.25 -5.58 -0.62
C ASP A 52 -4.39 -5.45 0.65
N ASN A 53 -3.66 -6.51 1.01
CA ASN A 53 -2.75 -6.48 2.17
C ASN A 53 -1.66 -5.42 2.02
N ALA A 54 -1.03 -5.33 0.84
CA ALA A 54 0.01 -4.34 0.58
C ALA A 54 -0.52 -2.91 0.64
N LEU A 55 -1.68 -2.65 0.01
CA LEU A 55 -2.32 -1.34 0.04
C LEU A 55 -2.69 -0.94 1.47
N LYS A 56 -3.28 -1.86 2.24
CA LYS A 56 -3.59 -1.66 3.66
C LYS A 56 -2.34 -1.31 4.47
N GLY A 57 -1.24 -2.05 4.30
CA GLY A 57 0.03 -1.79 4.99
C GLY A 57 0.60 -0.40 4.69
N ILE A 58 0.48 0.07 3.44
CA ILE A 58 0.85 1.44 3.06
C ILE A 58 -0.05 2.47 3.76
N MET A 59 -1.38 2.25 3.74
CA MET A 59 -2.33 3.17 4.37
C MET A 59 -2.11 3.25 5.89
N GLU A 60 -1.97 2.11 6.56
CA GLU A 60 -1.70 2.03 8.00
C GLU A 60 -0.42 2.77 8.37
N HIS A 61 0.68 2.57 7.62
CA HIS A 61 1.95 3.27 7.86
C HIS A 61 1.80 4.80 7.86
N PHE A 62 1.06 5.34 6.89
CA PHE A 62 0.93 6.79 6.75
C PHE A 62 -0.21 7.39 7.61
N TRP A 63 -1.21 6.61 8.02
CA TRP A 63 -2.46 7.12 8.59
C TRP A 63 -2.77 6.63 10.00
N ALA A 64 -2.16 5.54 10.51
CA ALA A 64 -2.56 4.93 11.80
C ALA A 64 -2.52 5.87 13.02
N LYS A 65 -1.72 6.94 12.96
CA LYS A 65 -1.58 7.93 14.05
C LYS A 65 -2.06 9.33 13.65
N LYS A 66 -2.79 9.46 12.55
CA LYS A 66 -3.29 10.74 12.06
C LYS A 66 -4.80 10.84 12.29
N GLU A 67 -5.23 12.00 12.74
CA GLU A 67 -6.64 12.35 12.73
C GLU A 67 -7.07 12.76 11.33
N ARG A 68 -8.30 12.39 10.95
CA ARG A 68 -8.85 12.75 9.65
C ARG A 68 -9.13 14.24 9.61
N THR A 69 -8.48 14.95 8.69
CA THR A 69 -8.91 16.29 8.26
C THR A 69 -9.87 16.14 7.08
N GLU A 70 -11.10 16.57 7.27
CA GLU A 70 -12.12 16.48 6.22
C GLU A 70 -11.77 17.35 5.03
N ASN A 71 -12.06 16.85 3.83
CA ASN A 71 -11.97 17.59 2.60
C ASN A 71 -12.91 16.96 1.55
N GLU A 72 -13.05 17.63 0.40
CA GLU A 72 -13.97 17.24 -0.68
C GLU A 72 -13.36 16.25 -1.69
N THR A 73 -12.19 15.68 -1.39
CA THR A 73 -11.47 14.77 -2.30
C THR A 73 -11.93 13.34 -2.08
N ILE A 74 -12.14 12.61 -3.18
CA ILE A 74 -12.50 11.18 -3.16
C ILE A 74 -11.25 10.34 -3.39
N ASN A 75 -10.99 9.38 -2.51
CA ASN A 75 -9.98 8.36 -2.75
C ASN A 75 -10.57 7.22 -3.59
N ILE A 76 -9.86 6.79 -4.63
CA ILE A 76 -10.28 5.70 -5.52
C ILE A 76 -9.21 4.63 -5.56
N VAL A 77 -9.60 3.42 -5.16
CA VAL A 77 -8.76 2.21 -5.26
C VAL A 77 -9.20 1.44 -6.50
N MET A 78 -8.28 1.27 -7.45
CA MET A 78 -8.57 0.62 -8.74
C MET A 78 -8.36 -0.89 -8.74
N GLY A 79 -7.72 -1.42 -7.70
CA GLY A 79 -7.46 -2.86 -7.58
C GLY A 79 -6.37 -3.35 -8.53
N PHE A 80 -6.31 -4.67 -8.68
CA PHE A 80 -5.40 -5.34 -9.60
C PHE A 80 -6.04 -5.41 -11.00
N ASP A 81 -5.56 -4.58 -11.93
CA ASP A 81 -6.15 -4.41 -13.26
C ASP A 81 -5.12 -4.56 -14.38
N GLY A 82 -5.32 -5.55 -15.26
CA GLY A 82 -4.47 -5.77 -16.44
C GLY A 82 -4.57 -4.66 -17.49
N TYR A 83 -5.64 -3.86 -17.45
CA TYR A 83 -5.87 -2.72 -18.34
C TYR A 83 -5.66 -1.37 -17.63
N ALA A 84 -4.96 -1.38 -16.49
CA ALA A 84 -4.78 -0.19 -15.65
C ALA A 84 -4.32 1.04 -16.43
N VAL A 85 -3.48 0.89 -17.46
CA VAL A 85 -3.03 2.01 -18.30
C VAL A 85 -4.21 2.73 -18.96
N GLY A 86 -5.13 2.00 -19.59
CA GLY A 86 -6.30 2.57 -20.25
C GLY A 86 -7.35 3.03 -19.25
N ASN A 87 -7.69 2.16 -18.30
CA ASN A 87 -8.75 2.40 -17.32
C ASN A 87 -8.46 3.58 -16.40
N ILE A 88 -7.20 3.75 -15.94
CA ILE A 88 -6.81 4.92 -15.12
C ILE A 88 -6.90 6.22 -15.94
N ARG A 89 -6.51 6.19 -17.22
CA ARG A 89 -6.61 7.37 -18.10
C ARG A 89 -8.07 7.76 -18.33
N GLU A 90 -8.92 6.77 -18.59
CA GLU A 90 -10.35 7.01 -18.82
C GLU A 90 -11.05 7.48 -17.55
N LEU A 91 -10.77 6.87 -16.40
CA LEU A 91 -11.29 7.33 -15.12
C LEU A 91 -10.91 8.79 -14.84
N LYS A 92 -9.63 9.16 -15.06
CA LYS A 92 -9.19 10.56 -14.91
C LYS A 92 -9.93 11.50 -15.86
N ARG A 93 -10.23 11.08 -17.10
CA ARG A 93 -11.01 11.87 -18.06
C ARG A 93 -12.43 12.12 -17.54
N VAL A 94 -13.13 11.05 -17.12
CA VAL A 94 -14.49 11.12 -16.60
C VAL A 94 -14.58 11.99 -15.35
N LEU A 95 -13.68 11.79 -14.37
CA LEU A 95 -13.68 12.59 -13.13
C LEU A 95 -13.45 14.08 -13.41
N LYS A 96 -12.57 14.40 -14.38
CA LYS A 96 -12.33 15.77 -14.81
C LYS A 96 -13.56 16.40 -15.45
N GLU A 97 -14.28 15.67 -16.30
CA GLU A 97 -15.52 16.15 -16.92
C GLU A 97 -16.64 16.37 -15.91
N MET A 98 -16.68 15.56 -14.85
CA MET A 98 -17.62 15.73 -13.74
C MET A 98 -17.20 16.82 -12.73
N GLY A 99 -16.01 17.42 -12.89
CA GLY A 99 -15.48 18.38 -11.92
C GLY A 99 -15.15 17.79 -10.55
N ILE A 100 -14.93 16.47 -10.47
CA ILE A 100 -14.66 15.76 -9.20
C ILE A 100 -13.17 15.78 -8.91
N LYS A 101 -12.82 16.22 -7.70
CA LYS A 101 -11.46 16.10 -7.18
C LYS A 101 -11.26 14.71 -6.58
N ALA A 102 -10.32 13.94 -7.14
CA ALA A 102 -10.04 12.58 -6.67
C ALA A 102 -8.54 12.31 -6.58
N ILE A 103 -8.17 11.40 -5.67
CA ILE A 103 -6.84 10.79 -5.56
C ILE A 103 -6.99 9.32 -5.92
N ILE A 104 -6.23 8.87 -6.92
CA ILE A 104 -6.14 7.44 -7.25
C ILE A 104 -5.00 6.88 -6.40
N LEU A 105 -5.34 5.89 -5.56
CA LEU A 105 -4.44 5.21 -4.64
C LEU A 105 -3.72 4.03 -5.30
#